data_AF-A0A3N5LMN8-F1
#
_entry.id   AF-A0A3N5LMN8-F1
#
_cell.length_a   1.000
_cell.length_b   1.000
_cell.length_c   1.000
_cell.angle_alpha   90.00
_cell.angle_beta   90.00
_cell.angle_gamma   90.00
#
_symmetry.space_group_name_H-M   'P 1'
#
loop_
_entity.id
_entity.type
_entity.pdbx_description
1 polymer ?
#
loop_
_entity_poly.entity_id
_entity_poly.type
_entity_poly.pdbx_seq_one_letter_code
_entity_poly.pdbx_strand_id
1 'polypeptide(L)'
;MSEEKGMAKGLLIGFLAGGIVGGIFALLYAPKSGKELRADIKIKKDEILDDAEEYLDIAKHKAQDLINEGKRKSEELISEAKKKAGSLLEDANKILNVAKDKTTATLETAKEKIADESVKVKDAIKAGVDAYKDERNKG
;
A
#
# COMPACT_ATOMS: atom_id res chain seq x y z
N MET A 1 -12.81 6.56 11.29
CA MET A 1 -12.66 7.69 12.24
C MET A 1 -13.45 7.52 13.55
N SER A 2 -14.37 6.56 13.69
CA SER A 2 -15.14 6.39 14.94
C SER A 2 -14.44 5.52 16.00
N GLU A 3 -13.55 4.60 15.60
CA GLU A 3 -12.79 3.74 16.53
C GLU A 3 -11.64 4.47 17.23
N GLU A 4 -10.99 5.43 16.54
CA GLU A 4 -9.88 6.23 17.09
C GLU A 4 -10.31 7.05 18.31
N LYS A 5 -11.53 7.61 18.27
CA LYS A 5 -12.12 8.35 19.41
C LYS A 5 -12.40 7.44 20.61
N GLY A 6 -12.69 6.16 20.36
CA GLY A 6 -12.93 5.17 21.42
C GLY A 6 -11.68 4.86 22.24
N MET A 7 -10.54 4.64 21.57
CA MET A 7 -9.27 4.40 22.25
C MET A 7 -8.76 5.63 22.99
N ALA A 8 -8.78 6.83 22.38
CA ALA A 8 -8.35 8.06 23.05
C ALA A 8 -9.19 8.35 24.30
N LYS A 9 -10.51 8.16 24.20
CA LYS A 9 -11.43 8.31 25.35
C LYS A 9 -11.15 7.26 26.43
N GLY A 10 -10.90 6.01 26.05
CA GLY A 10 -10.53 4.95 26.99
C GLY A 10 -9.22 5.23 27.73
N LEU A 11 -8.20 5.71 27.02
CA LEU A 11 -6.92 6.07 27.60
C LEU A 11 -7.04 7.23 28.60
N LEU A 12 -7.80 8.28 28.26
CA LEU A 12 -8.04 9.41 29.16
C LEU A 12 -8.79 8.97 30.43
N ILE A 13 -9.82 8.14 30.30
CA ILE A 13 -10.55 7.59 31.45
C ILE A 13 -9.62 6.76 32.33
N GLY A 14 -8.80 5.89 31.73
CA GLY A 14 -7.84 5.07 32.46
C GLY A 14 -6.78 5.90 33.19
N PHE A 15 -6.24 6.94 32.54
CA PHE A 15 -5.27 7.86 33.15
C PHE A 15 -5.87 8.61 34.34
N LEU A 16 -7.10 9.13 34.20
CA LEU A 16 -7.77 9.84 35.30
C LEU A 16 -8.08 8.90 36.48
N ALA A 17 -8.61 7.70 36.20
CA ALA A 17 -8.90 6.71 37.23
C ALA A 17 -7.62 6.26 37.95
N GLY A 18 -6.56 5.96 37.20
CA GLY A 18 -5.25 5.60 37.75
C GLY A 18 -4.61 6.73 38.55
N GLY A 19 -4.71 7.97 38.06
CA GLY A 19 -4.18 9.16 38.74
C GLY A 19 -4.86 9.44 40.08
N ILE A 20 -6.19 9.26 40.17
CA ILE A 20 -6.92 9.41 41.43
C ILE A 20 -6.49 8.32 42.43
N VAL A 21 -6.50 7.06 42.00
CA VAL A 21 -6.12 5.93 42.86
C VAL A 21 -4.67 6.08 43.34
N GLY A 22 -3.74 6.33 42.41
CA GLY A 22 -2.33 6.55 42.72
C GLY A 22 -2.10 7.78 43.60
N GLY A 23 -2.85 8.86 43.39
CA GLY A 23 -2.81 10.07 44.21
C GLY A 23 -3.24 9.82 45.65
N ILE A 24 -4.32 9.06 45.86
CA ILE A 24 -4.76 8.65 47.20
C ILE A 24 -3.66 7.81 47.87
N PHE A 25 -3.09 6.83 47.16
CA PHE A 25 -1.98 6.02 47.69
C PHE A 25 -0.75 6.88 48.01
N ALA A 26 -0.40 7.84 47.17
CA ALA A 26 0.72 8.74 47.40
C ALA A 26 0.49 9.62 48.65
N LEU A 27 -0.72 10.14 48.84
CA LEU A 27 -1.09 10.91 50.02
C LEU A 27 -1.10 10.04 51.30
N LEU A 28 -1.50 8.77 51.20
CA LEU A 28 -1.43 7.83 52.31
C LEU A 28 0.01 7.46 52.67
N TYR A 29 0.89 7.34 51.68
CA TYR A 29 2.30 6.99 51.87
C TYR A 29 3.16 8.17 52.37
N ALA A 30 2.86 9.40 51.91
CA ALA A 30 3.55 10.62 52.33
C ALA A 30 2.63 11.44 53.25
N PRO A 31 2.67 11.22 54.58
CA PRO A 31 1.77 11.90 55.51
C PRO A 31 2.17 13.37 55.68
N LYS A 32 1.52 14.27 54.94
CA LYS A 32 1.54 15.72 55.20
C LYS A 32 0.31 16.14 55.98
N SER A 33 0.44 17.14 56.85
CA SER A 33 -0.73 17.71 57.51
C SER A 33 -1.60 18.47 56.50
N GLY A 34 -2.91 18.51 56.69
CA GLY A 34 -3.82 19.22 55.78
C GLY A 34 -3.53 20.73 55.69
N LYS A 35 -2.90 21.31 56.72
CA LYS A 35 -2.46 22.71 56.75
C LYS A 35 -1.28 22.93 55.80
N GLU A 36 -0.28 22.04 55.83
CA GLU A 36 0.86 22.08 54.92
C GLU A 36 0.44 21.79 53.48
N LEU A 37 -0.44 20.81 53.26
CA LEU A 37 -0.94 20.50 51.92
C LEU A 37 -1.64 21.70 51.27
N ARG A 38 -2.50 22.42 52.02
CA ARG A 38 -3.15 23.63 51.51
C ARG A 38 -2.16 24.78 51.28
N ALA A 39 -1.12 24.89 52.12
CA ALA A 39 -0.07 25.90 51.93
C ALA A 39 0.75 25.59 50.66
N ASP A 40 1.15 24.33 50.48
CA ASP A 40 1.88 23.85 49.30
C ASP A 40 1.08 24.06 48.02
N ILE A 41 -0.22 23.73 48.01
CA ILE A 41 -1.09 23.96 46.84
C ILE A 41 -1.11 25.45 46.46
N LYS A 42 -1.18 26.35 47.44
CA LYS A 42 -1.22 27.80 47.16
C LYS A 42 0.07 28.32 46.55
N ILE A 43 1.21 27.74 46.90
CA ILE A 43 2.52 28.15 46.40
C ILE A 43 2.77 27.52 45.02
N LYS A 44 2.50 26.22 44.89
CA LYS A 44 2.87 25.42 43.72
C LYS A 44 1.88 25.54 42.56
N LYS A 45 0.66 26.02 42.78
CA LYS A 45 -0.36 26.11 41.71
C LYS A 45 0.10 26.95 40.51
N ASP A 46 0.73 28.09 40.77
CA ASP A 46 1.07 29.06 39.72
C ASP A 46 2.34 28.56 38.98
N GLU A 47 3.34 28.08 39.72
CA GLU A 47 4.55 27.43 39.16
C GLU A 47 4.21 26.21 38.30
N ILE A 48 3.30 25.34 38.76
CA ILE A 48 2.87 24.16 38.00
C ILE A 48 2.10 24.53 36.75
N LEU A 49 1.31 25.61 36.77
CA LEU A 49 0.57 26.05 35.58
C LEU A 49 1.52 26.56 34.50
N ASP A 50 2.47 27.40 34.88
CA ASP A 50 3.47 27.94 33.96
C ASP A 50 4.34 26.82 33.36
N ASP A 51 4.83 25.90 34.21
CA ASP A 51 5.59 24.73 33.75
C ASP A 51 4.74 23.84 32.83
N ALA A 52 3.46 23.62 33.16
CA ALA A 52 2.57 22.81 32.35
C ALA A 52 2.33 23.42 30.97
N GLU A 53 2.17 24.75 30.87
CA GLU A 53 2.01 25.43 29.59
C GLU A 53 3.26 25.27 28.71
N GLU A 54 4.45 25.46 29.28
CA GLU A 54 5.71 25.24 28.56
C GLU A 54 5.86 23.79 28.08
N TYR A 55 5.59 22.82 28.96
CA TYR A 55 5.64 21.40 28.59
C TYR A 55 4.63 21.04 27.51
N LEU A 56 3.43 21.60 27.56
CA LEU A 56 2.40 21.38 26.55
C LEU A 56 2.83 21.94 25.19
N ASP A 57 3.46 23.11 25.16
CA ASP A 57 3.94 23.70 23.92
C ASP A 57 5.13 22.92 23.33
N ILE A 58 6.08 22.47 24.15
CA ILE A 58 7.15 21.56 23.71
C ILE A 58 6.56 20.26 23.16
N ALA A 59 5.57 19.69 23.85
CA ALA A 59 4.93 18.45 23.42
C ALA A 59 4.17 18.63 22.09
N LYS A 60 3.45 19.74 21.91
CA LYS A 60 2.79 20.07 20.64
C LYS A 60 3.80 20.19 19.51
N HIS A 61 4.89 20.93 19.71
CA HIS A 61 5.93 21.10 18.69
C HIS A 61 6.55 19.76 18.30
N LYS A 62 6.96 18.94 19.28
CA LYS A 62 7.49 17.60 19.00
C LYS A 62 6.48 16.69 18.30
N ALA A 63 5.21 16.76 18.68
CA ALA A 63 4.16 15.99 18.02
C ALA A 63 3.99 16.43 16.56
N GLN A 64 4.01 17.73 16.27
CA GLN A 64 3.97 18.26 14.91
C GLN A 64 5.19 17.80 14.09
N ASP A 65 6.38 17.86 14.66
CA ASP A 65 7.60 17.40 13.99
C ASP A 65 7.54 15.91 13.65
N LEU A 66 7.10 15.07 14.59
CA LEU A 66 6.90 13.63 14.37
C LEU A 66 5.86 13.36 13.28
N ILE A 67 4.75 14.09 13.27
CA ILE A 67 3.73 13.97 12.22
C ILE A 67 4.30 14.35 10.87
N ASN A 68 5.05 15.45 10.78
CA ASN A 68 5.64 15.93 9.54
C ASN A 68 6.72 14.96 9.02
N GLU A 69 7.58 14.45 9.90
CA GLU A 69 8.59 13.46 9.53
C GLU A 69 7.94 12.13 9.09
N GLY A 70 6.90 11.70 9.79
CA GLY A 70 6.12 10.52 9.43
C GLY A 70 5.45 10.66 8.05
N LYS A 71 4.87 11.83 7.75
CA LYS A 71 4.32 12.14 6.43
C LYS A 71 5.40 12.09 5.35
N ARG A 72 6.55 12.74 5.56
CA ARG A 72 7.65 12.77 4.59
C ARG A 72 8.18 11.36 4.29
N LYS A 73 8.43 10.54 5.32
CA LYS A 73 8.85 9.14 5.15
C LYS A 73 7.80 8.30 4.42
N SER A 74 6.52 8.52 4.72
CA SER A 74 5.42 7.83 4.03
C SER A 74 5.35 8.21 2.56
N GLU A 75 5.52 9.51 2.24
CA GLU A 75 5.55 10.00 0.86
C GLU A 75 6.75 9.44 0.08
N GLU A 76 7.93 9.38 0.69
CA GLU A 76 9.12 8.72 0.12
C GLU A 76 8.83 7.25 -0.22
N LEU A 77 8.31 6.48 0.75
CA LEU A 77 7.95 5.07 0.54
C LEU A 77 6.92 4.89 -0.59
N ILE A 78 5.89 5.74 -0.63
CA ILE A 78 4.88 5.70 -1.69
C ILE A 78 5.51 6.02 -3.05
N SER A 79 6.41 7.00 -3.10
CA SER A 79 7.11 7.40 -4.33
C SER A 79 8.01 6.27 -4.86
N GLU A 80 8.79 5.63 -3.98
CA GLU A 80 9.62 4.48 -4.33
C GLU A 80 8.78 3.29 -4.81
N ALA A 81 7.68 3.00 -4.11
CA ALA A 81 6.74 1.96 -4.52
C ALA A 81 6.15 2.25 -5.90
N LYS A 82 5.73 3.49 -6.17
CA LYS A 82 5.25 3.91 -7.49
C LYS A 82 6.31 3.77 -8.56
N LYS A 83 7.57 4.15 -8.30
CA LYS A 83 8.68 3.97 -9.24
C LYS A 83 8.90 2.50 -9.57
N LYS A 84 9.00 1.63 -8.55
CA LYS A 84 9.18 0.18 -8.75
C LYS A 84 7.99 -0.45 -9.50
N ALA A 85 6.77 -0.05 -9.16
CA ALA A 85 5.58 -0.51 -9.87
C ALA A 85 5.60 -0.05 -11.34
N GLY A 86 5.98 1.19 -11.60
CA GLY A 86 6.13 1.75 -12.95
C GLY A 86 7.15 0.99 -13.80
N SER A 87 8.34 0.70 -13.26
CA SER A 87 9.36 -0.06 -13.98
C SER A 87 8.91 -1.49 -14.28
N LEU A 88 8.24 -2.16 -13.33
CA LEU A 88 7.69 -3.50 -13.53
C LEU A 88 6.62 -3.53 -14.62
N LEU A 89 5.75 -2.52 -14.66
CA LEU A 89 4.75 -2.37 -15.72
C LEU A 89 5.40 -2.11 -17.09
N GLU A 90 6.46 -1.32 -17.14
CA GLU A 90 7.20 -1.07 -18.38
C GLU A 90 7.90 -2.35 -18.89
N ASP A 91 8.54 -3.09 -17.99
CA ASP A 91 9.19 -4.36 -18.33
C ASP A 91 8.17 -5.40 -18.81
N ALA A 92 7.02 -5.49 -18.14
CA ALA A 92 5.91 -6.34 -18.58
C ALA A 92 5.41 -5.95 -19.98
N ASN A 93 5.25 -4.64 -20.25
CA ASN A 93 4.85 -4.15 -21.57
C ASN A 93 5.90 -4.47 -22.65
N LYS A 94 7.21 -4.36 -22.35
CA LYS A 94 8.28 -4.76 -23.28
C LYS A 94 8.21 -6.25 -23.60
N ILE A 95 8.06 -7.10 -22.59
CA ILE A 95 7.94 -8.55 -22.79
C ILE A 95 6.70 -8.88 -23.62
N LEU A 96 5.56 -8.26 -23.33
CA LEU A 96 4.32 -8.45 -24.09
C LEU A 96 4.46 -8.01 -25.55
N ASN A 97 5.10 -6.87 -25.82
CA ASN A 97 5.34 -6.42 -27.19
C ASN A 97 6.27 -7.37 -27.95
N VAL A 98 7.37 -7.83 -27.34
CA VAL A 98 8.26 -8.83 -27.97
C VAL A 98 7.54 -10.14 -28.24
N ALA A 99 6.71 -10.60 -27.30
CA ALA A 99 5.90 -11.80 -27.49
C ALA A 99 4.87 -11.62 -28.60
N LYS A 100 4.21 -10.45 -28.67
CA LYS A 100 3.26 -10.10 -29.72
C LYS A 100 3.94 -10.08 -31.08
N ASP A 101 5.07 -9.40 -31.22
CA ASP A 101 5.82 -9.30 -32.48
C ASP A 101 6.28 -10.68 -32.99
N LYS A 102 6.86 -11.51 -32.11
CA LYS A 102 7.24 -12.88 -32.45
C LYS A 102 6.03 -13.74 -32.83
N THR A 103 4.91 -13.58 -32.13
CA THR A 103 3.68 -14.30 -32.43
C THR A 103 3.13 -13.89 -33.79
N THR A 104 3.06 -12.59 -34.09
CA THR A 104 2.61 -12.10 -35.41
C THR A 104 3.53 -12.57 -36.53
N ALA A 105 4.86 -12.50 -36.37
CA ALA A 105 5.79 -12.99 -37.38
C ALA A 105 5.59 -14.50 -37.64
N THR A 106 5.44 -15.29 -36.57
CA THR A 106 5.21 -16.74 -36.69
C THR A 106 3.84 -17.04 -37.32
N LEU A 107 2.81 -16.26 -37.00
CA LEU A 107 1.46 -16.42 -37.54
C LEU A 107 1.39 -16.08 -39.02
N GLU A 108 2.07 -15.02 -39.47
CA GLU A 108 2.14 -14.67 -40.89
C GLU A 108 2.91 -15.73 -41.68
N THR A 109 4.04 -16.21 -41.16
CA THR A 109 4.80 -17.31 -41.80
C THR A 109 3.97 -18.60 -41.87
N ALA A 110 3.18 -18.90 -40.83
CA ALA A 110 2.28 -20.05 -40.81
C ALA A 110 1.14 -19.90 -41.83
N LYS A 111 0.51 -18.72 -41.91
CA LYS A 111 -0.53 -18.44 -42.92
C LYS A 111 0.00 -18.58 -44.33
N GLU A 112 1.20 -18.08 -44.62
CA GLU A 112 1.83 -18.16 -45.93
C GLU A 112 2.13 -19.61 -46.33
N LYS A 113 2.68 -20.41 -45.41
CA LYS A 113 2.90 -21.85 -45.63
C LYS A 113 1.61 -22.63 -45.82
N ILE A 114 0.58 -22.34 -45.03
CA ILE A 114 -0.74 -23.00 -45.18
C ILE A 114 -1.38 -22.64 -46.52
N ALA A 115 -1.26 -21.38 -46.95
CA ALA A 115 -1.77 -20.96 -48.25
C ALA A 115 -1.06 -21.70 -49.39
N ASP A 116 0.26 -21.76 -49.39
CA ASP A 116 1.05 -22.45 -50.41
C ASP A 116 0.79 -23.97 -50.44
N GLU A 117 0.73 -24.63 -49.27
CA GLU A 117 0.35 -26.04 -49.21
C GLU A 117 -1.10 -26.27 -49.66
N SER A 118 -2.03 -25.37 -49.31
CA SER A 118 -3.43 -25.52 -49.72
C SER A 118 -3.62 -25.47 -51.24
N VAL A 119 -2.80 -24.68 -51.95
CA VAL A 119 -2.81 -24.61 -53.42
C VAL A 119 -2.26 -25.91 -53.99
N LYS A 120 -1.12 -26.39 -53.49
CA LYS A 120 -0.51 -27.67 -53.92
C LYS A 120 -1.45 -28.86 -53.70
N VAL A 121 -2.14 -28.90 -52.56
CA VAL A 121 -3.13 -29.94 -52.23
C VAL A 121 -4.31 -29.87 -53.20
N LYS A 122 -4.83 -28.68 -53.51
CA LYS A 122 -5.90 -28.51 -54.51
C LYS A 122 -5.48 -28.97 -55.90
N ASP A 123 -4.27 -28.62 -56.34
CA ASP A 123 -3.75 -29.01 -57.64
C ASP A 123 -3.53 -30.52 -57.73
N ALA A 124 -2.97 -31.14 -56.69
CA ALA A 124 -2.79 -32.59 -56.62
C ALA A 124 -4.13 -33.35 -56.64
N ILE A 125 -5.14 -32.86 -55.90
CA ILE A 125 -6.49 -33.44 -55.91
C ILE A 125 -7.11 -33.32 -57.30
N LYS A 126 -6.98 -32.15 -57.95
CA LYS A 126 -7.53 -31.92 -59.29
C LYS A 126 -6.89 -32.83 -60.32
N ALA A 127 -5.55 -32.94 -60.30
CA ALA A 127 -4.81 -33.85 -61.17
C ALA A 127 -5.24 -35.32 -60.96
N GLY A 128 -5.45 -35.75 -59.72
CA GLY A 128 -5.94 -37.10 -59.42
C GLY A 128 -7.37 -37.36 -59.92
N VAL A 129 -8.27 -36.37 -59.80
CA VAL A 129 -9.64 -36.46 -60.32
C VAL A 129 -9.67 -36.49 -61.84
N ASP A 130 -8.81 -35.70 -62.51
CA ASP A 130 -8.75 -35.65 -63.97
C ASP A 130 -8.15 -36.93 -64.55
N ALA A 131 -7.09 -37.49 -63.92
CA ALA A 131 -6.54 -38.80 -64.30
C ALA A 131 -7.57 -39.93 -64.16
N TYR A 132 -8.30 -39.99 -63.03
CA TYR A 132 -9.36 -40.97 -62.83
C TYR A 132 -10.47 -40.90 -63.89
N LYS A 133 -10.87 -39.69 -64.31
CA LYS A 133 -11.86 -39.52 -65.37
C LYS A 133 -11.34 -39.94 -66.74
N ASP A 134 -10.06 -39.72 -67.01
CA ASP A 134 -9.43 -40.10 -68.28
C ASP A 134 -9.27 -41.63 -68.40
N GLU A 135 -8.88 -42.31 -67.31
CA GLU A 135 -8.86 -43.78 -67.25
C GLU A 135 -10.26 -44.40 -67.42
N ARG A 136 -11.30 -43.81 -66.81
CA ARG A 136 -12.68 -44.32 -66.90
C ARG A 136 -13.31 -44.13 -68.29
N ASN A 137 -12.89 -43.12 -69.04
CA ASN A 137 -13.42 -42.88 -70.40
C ASN A 137 -12.71 -43.71 -71.48
N LYS A 138 -11.58 -44.34 -71.16
CA LYS A 138 -10.81 -45.22 -72.07
C LYS A 138 -11.11 -46.70 -71.88
N GLY A 139 -11.86 -47.09 -70.84
CA GLY A 139 -12.27 -48.46 -70.54
C GLY A 139 -13.73 -48.76 -70.87
#